data_AF-A0A7K1SEB9-F1
#
_entry.id   AF-A0A7K1SEB9-F1
#
_cell.length_a   1.000
_cell.length_b   1.000
_cell.length_c   1.000
_cell.angle_alpha   90.00
_cell.angle_beta   90.00
_cell.angle_gamma   90.00
#
_symmetry.space_group_name_H-M   'P 1'
#
loop_
_entity.id
_entity.type
_entity.pdbx_description
1 polymer ?
#
loop_
_entity_poly.entity_id
_entity_poly.type
_entity_poly.pdbx_seq_one_letter_code
_entity_poly.pdbx_strand_id
1 'polypeptide(L)'
;MNPLLFLVLLAGLLKIQQANAQCKIIYRSQDLTVRTDQDLVARPDTGNHITSIESRGILSKYLVVHYEHTKRALIPKKEIWGYIDSQKTAWRSYQKELFRVIKYNEGWVEYVINRPVGTRLTPTYNAVMYSRTLDSPIRTNWSQAMADVPLGHIIR
;
A
#
# COMPACT_ATOMS: atom_id res chain seq x y z
N MET A 1 11.29 -2.42 -50.78
CA MET A 1 10.99 -2.33 -49.33
C MET A 1 9.72 -3.11 -49.06
N ASN A 2 9.81 -4.21 -48.31
CA ASN A 2 8.71 -5.17 -48.15
C ASN A 2 7.68 -4.65 -47.11
N PRO A 3 6.43 -4.32 -47.50
CA PRO A 3 5.41 -3.80 -46.57
C PRO A 3 4.96 -4.85 -45.54
N LEU A 4 5.22 -6.14 -45.81
CA LEU A 4 4.96 -7.25 -44.90
C LEU A 4 5.82 -7.22 -43.63
N LEU A 5 7.03 -6.65 -43.67
CA LEU A 5 7.91 -6.57 -42.49
C LEU A 5 7.38 -5.56 -41.46
N PHE A 6 6.68 -4.51 -41.91
CA PHE A 6 6.11 -3.48 -41.04
C PHE A 6 4.88 -3.98 -40.27
N LEU A 7 4.07 -4.85 -40.87
CA LEU A 7 2.90 -5.44 -40.21
C LEU A 7 3.29 -6.41 -39.08
N VAL A 8 4.40 -7.14 -39.24
CA VAL A 8 4.91 -8.04 -38.18
C VAL A 8 5.49 -7.24 -37.00
N LEU A 9 6.11 -6.08 -37.27
CA LEU A 9 6.61 -5.17 -36.22
C LEU A 9 5.47 -4.49 -35.44
N LEU A 10 4.35 -4.14 -36.08
CA LEU A 10 3.18 -3.60 -35.38
C LEU A 10 2.44 -4.65 -34.54
N ALA A 11 2.36 -5.91 -35.00
CA ALA A 11 1.75 -6.99 -34.23
C ALA A 11 2.59 -7.38 -32.99
N GLY A 12 3.92 -7.20 -33.05
CA GLY A 12 4.83 -7.43 -31.93
C GLY A 12 4.71 -6.42 -30.78
N LEU A 13 4.25 -5.20 -31.06
CA LEU A 13 4.11 -4.13 -30.05
C LEU A 13 2.84 -4.22 -29.20
N LEU A 14 1.86 -5.05 -29.59
CA LEU A 14 0.64 -5.27 -28.78
C LEU A 14 0.80 -6.39 -27.74
N LYS A 15 1.95 -7.07 -27.70
CA LYS A 15 2.36 -7.90 -26.55
C LYS A 15 3.29 -7.15 -25.61
N ILE A 16 3.05 -5.85 -25.41
CA ILE A 16 3.40 -5.24 -24.14
C ILE A 16 2.53 -5.98 -23.12
N GLN A 17 3.08 -7.04 -22.53
CA GLN A 17 2.61 -7.56 -21.27
C GLN A 17 2.43 -6.34 -20.40
N GLN A 18 1.18 -5.97 -20.11
CA GLN A 18 0.92 -5.19 -18.92
C GLN A 18 1.66 -5.96 -17.84
N ALA A 19 2.75 -5.38 -17.33
CA ALA A 19 3.40 -5.87 -16.15
C ALA A 19 2.33 -5.77 -15.08
N ASN A 20 1.54 -6.84 -14.93
CA ASN A 20 0.44 -6.93 -14.01
C ASN A 20 1.08 -6.82 -12.64
N ALA A 21 1.14 -5.60 -12.13
CA ALA A 21 1.59 -5.34 -10.78
C ALA A 21 0.61 -6.07 -9.87
N GLN A 22 1.07 -7.22 -9.38
CA GLN A 22 0.30 -8.15 -8.58
C GLN A 22 0.00 -7.49 -7.23
N CYS A 23 -1.28 -7.47 -6.85
CA CYS A 23 -1.65 -7.04 -5.51
C CYS A 23 -1.09 -8.04 -4.48
N LYS A 24 -0.81 -7.60 -3.26
CA LYS A 24 -0.32 -8.49 -2.22
C LYS A 24 -0.85 -8.13 -0.84
N ILE A 25 -1.23 -9.12 -0.05
CA ILE A 25 -1.58 -8.95 1.36
C ILE A 25 -0.33 -9.04 2.21
N ILE A 26 -0.26 -8.16 3.21
CA ILE A 26 0.84 -8.06 4.16
C ILE A 26 0.29 -8.43 5.53
N TYR A 27 0.72 -9.56 6.06
CA TYR A 27 0.29 -10.02 7.38
C TYR A 27 1.09 -9.33 8.48
N ARG A 28 2.37 -9.07 8.23
CA ARG A 28 3.27 -8.43 9.19
C ARG A 28 4.08 -7.33 8.53
N SER A 29 4.42 -6.28 9.28
CA SER A 29 5.26 -5.18 8.79
C SER A 29 6.64 -5.66 8.29
N GLN A 30 7.18 -6.73 8.88
CA GLN A 30 8.47 -7.32 8.50
C GLN A 30 8.44 -8.00 7.13
N ASP A 31 7.25 -8.25 6.56
CA ASP A 31 7.12 -8.77 5.20
C ASP A 31 7.36 -7.68 4.14
N LEU A 32 7.55 -6.43 4.57
CA LEU A 32 7.94 -5.32 3.72
C LEU A 32 9.45 -5.12 3.71
N THR A 33 9.95 -4.78 2.53
CA THR A 33 11.35 -4.46 2.27
C THR A 33 11.44 -3.14 1.53
N VAL A 34 12.44 -2.32 1.83
CA VAL A 34 12.71 -1.06 1.14
C VAL A 34 13.54 -1.39 -0.09
N ARG A 35 13.05 -1.09 -1.29
CA ARG A 35 13.72 -1.52 -2.53
C ARG A 35 14.54 -0.40 -3.19
N THR A 36 14.02 0.82 -3.29
CA THR A 36 14.71 2.02 -3.81
C THR A 36 13.86 3.25 -3.43
N ASP A 37 14.47 4.40 -3.13
CA ASP A 37 13.80 5.70 -2.92
C ASP A 37 12.49 5.66 -2.10
N GLN A 38 12.50 4.97 -0.96
CA GLN A 38 11.38 4.92 0.00
C GLN A 38 10.16 4.08 -0.45
N ASP A 39 10.26 3.36 -1.57
CA ASP A 39 9.23 2.42 -2.01
C ASP A 39 9.26 1.13 -1.21
N LEU A 40 8.12 0.82 -0.60
CA LEU A 40 7.86 -0.42 0.14
C LEU A 40 7.44 -1.53 -0.83
N VAL A 41 8.21 -2.62 -0.83
CA VAL A 41 7.93 -3.80 -1.63
C VAL A 41 7.75 -4.99 -0.70
N ALA A 42 6.68 -5.74 -0.91
CA ALA A 42 6.47 -6.97 -0.19
C ALA A 42 7.48 -8.05 -0.63
N ARG A 43 7.95 -8.88 0.31
CA ARG A 43 8.83 -10.01 0.03
C ARG A 43 8.23 -10.89 -1.09
N PRO A 44 9.00 -11.42 -2.04
CA PRO A 44 8.45 -12.34 -3.03
C PRO A 44 7.84 -13.54 -2.31
N ASP A 45 6.61 -13.90 -2.68
CA ASP A 45 5.92 -15.07 -2.15
C ASP A 45 5.36 -15.88 -3.32
N THR A 46 5.34 -17.21 -3.17
CA THR A 46 4.94 -18.18 -4.21
C THR A 46 3.45 -18.50 -4.20
N GLY A 47 2.66 -17.70 -3.47
CA GLY A 47 1.21 -17.89 -3.30
C GLY A 47 0.34 -17.46 -4.50
N ASN A 48 -0.96 -17.75 -4.37
CA ASN A 48 -1.99 -17.46 -5.38
C ASN A 48 -1.96 -15.99 -5.86
N HIS A 49 -2.09 -15.81 -7.17
CA HIS A 49 -2.07 -14.50 -7.82
C HIS A 49 -3.31 -13.68 -7.45
N ILE A 50 -3.13 -12.52 -6.81
CA ILE A 50 -4.20 -11.59 -6.43
C ILE A 50 -4.32 -10.52 -7.52
N THR A 51 -5.51 -10.43 -8.10
CA THR A 51 -5.83 -9.51 -9.20
C THR A 51 -6.29 -8.14 -8.69
N SER A 52 -7.06 -8.10 -7.61
CA SER A 52 -7.50 -6.85 -6.99
C SER A 52 -7.80 -6.99 -5.50
N ILE A 53 -7.70 -5.87 -4.80
CA ILE A 53 -8.07 -5.74 -3.39
C ILE A 53 -8.99 -4.52 -3.28
N GLU A 54 -10.22 -4.74 -2.83
CA GLU A 54 -11.18 -3.65 -2.58
C GLU A 54 -11.34 -3.40 -1.09
N SER A 55 -11.25 -2.13 -0.71
CA SER A 55 -11.62 -1.70 0.64
C SER A 55 -13.04 -1.13 0.64
N ARG A 56 -13.95 -1.76 1.38
CA ARG A 56 -15.33 -1.28 1.53
C ARG A 56 -15.49 -0.16 2.58
N GLY A 57 -14.56 0.80 2.61
CA GLY A 57 -14.62 1.97 3.53
C GLY A 57 -14.36 1.66 5.02
N ILE A 58 -14.66 2.64 5.92
CA ILE A 58 -14.44 2.59 7.40
C ILE A 58 -15.22 1.45 8.03
N LEU A 59 -16.47 1.28 7.59
CA LEU A 59 -17.43 0.42 8.26
C LEU A 59 -17.19 -1.07 7.94
N SER A 60 -16.46 -1.35 6.87
CA SER A 60 -16.09 -2.72 6.54
C SER A 60 -14.96 -3.22 7.43
N LYS A 61 -15.23 -4.32 8.13
CA LYS A 61 -14.21 -5.09 8.88
C LYS A 61 -13.31 -5.92 7.97
N TYR A 62 -13.65 -6.04 6.69
CA TYR A 62 -13.00 -6.93 5.74
C TYR A 62 -12.47 -6.18 4.52
N LEU A 63 -11.40 -6.69 3.95
CA LEU A 63 -11.01 -6.46 2.57
C LEU A 63 -11.64 -7.52 1.68
N VAL A 64 -12.03 -7.12 0.49
CA VAL A 64 -12.43 -8.07 -0.55
C VAL A 64 -11.22 -8.34 -1.42
N VAL A 65 -10.83 -9.60 -1.53
CA VAL A 65 -9.64 -10.01 -2.28
C VAL A 65 -10.07 -10.90 -3.43
N HIS A 66 -9.68 -10.50 -4.64
CA HIS A 66 -9.94 -11.23 -5.87
C HIS A 66 -8.68 -11.97 -6.29
N TYR A 67 -8.81 -13.28 -6.50
CA TYR A 67 -7.74 -14.13 -7.01
C TYR A 67 -7.94 -14.40 -8.49
N GLU A 68 -6.88 -14.86 -9.15
CA GLU A 68 -6.96 -15.49 -10.45
C GLU A 68 -7.96 -16.66 -10.41
N HIS A 69 -8.75 -16.84 -11.48
CA HIS A 69 -9.85 -17.81 -11.58
C HIS A 69 -11.12 -17.49 -10.75
N THR A 70 -11.52 -16.21 -10.71
CA THR A 70 -12.82 -15.71 -10.16
C THR A 70 -13.10 -16.04 -8.69
N LYS A 71 -12.12 -16.57 -7.95
CA LYS A 71 -12.25 -16.84 -6.52
C LYS A 71 -12.18 -15.53 -5.74
N ARG A 72 -13.16 -15.31 -4.88
CA ARG A 72 -13.25 -14.15 -3.99
C ARG A 72 -13.09 -14.59 -2.54
N ALA A 73 -12.29 -13.88 -1.77
CA ALA A 73 -12.20 -14.05 -0.33
C ALA A 73 -12.49 -12.75 0.42
N LEU A 74 -12.98 -12.89 1.65
CA LEU A 74 -13.11 -11.79 2.61
C LEU A 74 -12.01 -11.96 3.64
N ILE A 75 -11.10 -11.00 3.73
CA ILE A 75 -9.96 -11.06 4.66
C ILE A 75 -10.15 -10.02 5.76
N PRO A 76 -10.16 -10.41 7.04
CA PRO A 76 -10.33 -9.46 8.14
C PRO A 76 -9.18 -8.45 8.19
N LYS A 77 -9.51 -7.16 8.23
CA LYS A 77 -8.52 -6.07 8.38
C LYS A 77 -7.67 -6.19 9.65
N LYS A 78 -8.21 -6.84 10.69
CA LYS A 78 -7.53 -7.06 11.98
C LYS A 78 -6.43 -8.15 11.93
N GLU A 79 -6.46 -9.00 10.90
CA GLU A 79 -5.54 -10.14 10.74
C GLU A 79 -4.36 -9.81 9.83
N ILE A 80 -4.37 -8.63 9.23
CA ILE A 80 -3.35 -8.17 8.31
C ILE A 80 -2.73 -6.89 8.87
N TRP A 81 -1.47 -6.67 8.52
CA TRP A 81 -0.86 -5.36 8.66
C TRP A 81 -1.37 -4.40 7.57
N GLY A 82 -1.56 -4.90 6.34
CA GLY A 82 -1.89 -4.07 5.20
C GLY A 82 -1.92 -4.81 3.86
N TYR A 83 -1.80 -4.08 2.77
CA TYR A 83 -1.66 -4.64 1.42
C TYR A 83 -0.88 -3.71 0.48
N ILE A 84 -0.36 -4.27 -0.60
CA ILE A 84 0.17 -3.60 -1.78
C ILE A 84 -0.89 -3.68 -2.88
N ASP A 85 -1.27 -2.56 -3.46
CA ASP A 85 -2.23 -2.54 -4.57
C ASP A 85 -1.57 -2.77 -5.93
N SER A 86 -2.37 -2.76 -6.99
CA SER A 86 -1.88 -2.91 -8.37
C SER A 86 -1.04 -1.74 -8.87
N GLN A 87 -0.95 -0.64 -8.12
CA GLN A 87 -0.04 0.47 -8.40
C GLN A 87 1.24 0.39 -7.58
N LYS A 88 1.48 -0.74 -6.89
CA LYS A 88 2.58 -0.96 -5.94
C LYS A 88 2.55 0.00 -4.75
N THR A 89 1.39 0.58 -4.46
CA THR A 89 1.21 1.45 -3.30
C THR A 89 0.97 0.60 -2.06
N ALA A 90 1.70 0.90 -0.98
CA ALA A 90 1.49 0.26 0.31
C ALA A 90 0.36 0.95 1.09
N TRP A 91 -0.55 0.12 1.62
CA TRP A 91 -1.67 0.53 2.45
C TRP A 91 -1.61 -0.19 3.79
N ARG A 92 -1.47 0.57 4.87
CA ARG A 92 -1.52 0.04 6.24
C ARG A 92 -2.95 0.01 6.75
N SER A 93 -3.37 -1.11 7.32
CA SER A 93 -4.62 -1.16 8.09
C SER A 93 -4.36 -0.78 9.54
N TYR A 94 -5.11 0.21 10.03
CA TYR A 94 -5.00 0.67 11.41
C TYR A 94 -6.36 1.21 11.87
N GLN A 95 -6.82 0.77 13.05
CA GLN A 95 -8.12 1.19 13.61
C GLN A 95 -9.31 1.09 12.63
N LYS A 96 -9.37 0.01 11.83
CA LYS A 96 -10.38 -0.25 10.76
C LYS A 96 -10.25 0.64 9.51
N GLU A 97 -9.28 1.54 9.52
CA GLU A 97 -8.96 2.44 8.43
C GLU A 97 -7.81 1.89 7.57
N LEU A 98 -7.62 2.52 6.41
CA LEU A 98 -6.51 2.25 5.52
C LEU A 98 -5.76 3.55 5.26
N PHE A 99 -4.46 3.49 5.47
CA PHE A 99 -3.54 4.60 5.36
C PHE A 99 -2.55 4.27 4.26
N ARG A 100 -2.52 5.09 3.21
CA ARG A 100 -1.50 4.98 2.17
C ARG A 100 -0.17 5.39 2.78
N VAL A 101 0.84 4.54 2.70
CA VAL A 101 2.22 4.92 3.02
C VAL A 101 2.73 5.81 1.90
N ILE A 102 3.18 7.02 2.25
CA ILE A 102 3.82 7.93 1.30
C ILE A 102 5.33 7.75 1.35
N LYS A 103 5.87 7.63 2.58
CA LYS A 103 7.30 7.63 2.79
C LYS A 103 7.65 6.78 3.99
N TYR A 104 8.71 5.99 3.83
CA TYR A 104 9.31 5.20 4.88
C TYR A 104 10.82 5.19 4.71
N ASN A 105 11.54 5.48 5.79
CA ASN A 105 13.00 5.55 5.79
C ASN A 105 13.63 4.81 6.98
N GLU A 106 12.92 3.82 7.54
CA GLU A 106 13.34 3.05 8.73
C GLU A 106 13.36 3.84 10.05
N GLY A 107 13.40 5.18 10.00
CA GLY A 107 13.26 6.07 11.14
C GLY A 107 11.82 6.50 11.41
N TRP A 108 10.98 6.60 10.39
CA TRP A 108 9.59 6.99 10.53
C TRP A 108 8.79 6.65 9.28
N VAL A 109 7.46 6.74 9.40
CA VAL A 109 6.52 6.50 8.31
C VAL A 109 5.56 7.68 8.18
N GLU A 110 5.44 8.24 6.97
CA GLU A 110 4.36 9.16 6.60
C GLU A 110 3.24 8.40 5.92
N TYR A 111 2.03 8.81 6.24
CA TYR A 111 0.83 8.31 5.64
C TYR A 111 -0.05 9.43 5.14
N VAL A 112 -0.92 9.09 4.21
CA VAL A 112 -2.16 9.84 3.97
C VAL A 112 -3.36 8.93 4.03
N ILE A 113 -4.46 9.51 4.47
CA ILE A 113 -5.76 8.90 4.35
C ILE A 113 -6.41 9.30 3.03
N ASN A 114 -6.90 8.32 2.28
CA ASN A 114 -7.52 8.56 0.96
C ASN A 114 -9.05 8.75 1.05
N ARG A 115 -9.52 9.47 2.08
CA ARG A 115 -10.95 9.82 2.27
C ARG A 115 -11.14 10.98 3.26
N PRO A 116 -12.33 11.60 3.31
CA PRO A 116 -12.72 12.48 4.41
C PRO A 116 -12.52 11.79 5.77
N VAL A 117 -11.62 12.32 6.59
CA VAL A 117 -11.70 12.14 8.04
C VAL A 117 -12.92 12.93 8.48
N GLY A 118 -13.91 12.26 9.08
CA GLY A 118 -15.07 12.91 9.65
C GLY A 118 -14.71 13.64 10.94
N THR A 119 -13.92 14.71 10.87
CA THR A 119 -13.97 15.75 11.90
C THR A 119 -15.24 16.57 11.67
N ARG A 120 -15.89 17.04 12.76
CA ARG A 120 -17.15 17.82 12.72
C ARG A 120 -17.11 19.06 11.81
N LEU A 121 -15.94 19.44 11.34
CA LEU A 121 -15.71 20.54 10.42
C LEU A 121 -14.77 20.01 9.32
N THR A 122 -15.33 19.85 8.12
CA THR A 122 -14.65 19.69 6.82
C THR A 122 -13.97 18.34 6.50
N PRO A 123 -14.36 17.70 5.36
CA PRO A 123 -13.58 16.65 4.69
C PRO A 123 -12.12 17.06 4.48
N THR A 124 -11.19 16.56 5.30
CA THR A 124 -9.76 16.75 5.01
C THR A 124 -9.32 15.69 4.02
N TYR A 125 -9.15 16.09 2.75
CA TYR A 125 -8.46 15.27 1.75
C TYR A 125 -6.95 15.38 2.02
N ASN A 126 -6.24 14.25 2.03
CA ASN A 126 -4.77 14.20 2.11
C ASN A 126 -4.16 14.75 3.41
N ALA A 127 -4.82 14.55 4.57
CA ALA A 127 -4.17 14.82 5.84
C ALA A 127 -2.95 13.90 6.01
N VAL A 128 -1.77 14.50 6.13
CA VAL A 128 -0.53 13.77 6.41
C VAL A 128 -0.54 13.33 7.86
N MET A 129 -0.20 12.06 8.08
CA MET A 129 -0.08 11.45 9.40
C MET A 129 1.25 10.74 9.53
N TYR A 130 1.67 10.48 10.77
CA TYR A 130 3.02 10.05 11.09
C TYR A 130 3.01 8.90 12.08
N SER A 131 4.01 8.03 11.98
CA SER A 131 4.34 7.07 13.04
C SER A 131 5.84 6.82 13.08
N ARG A 132 6.38 6.46 14.25
CA ARG A 132 7.81 6.17 14.43
C ARG A 132 8.27 4.92 13.68
N THR A 133 7.45 3.89 13.62
CA THR A 133 7.74 2.63 12.92
C THR A 133 6.48 2.15 12.21
N LEU A 134 6.61 1.19 11.29
CA LEU A 134 5.46 0.58 10.60
C LEU A 134 4.42 -0.04 11.56
N ASP A 135 4.76 -0.29 12.83
CA ASP A 135 3.86 -0.86 13.84
C ASP A 135 3.44 0.14 14.92
N SER A 136 4.11 1.30 15.02
CA SER A 136 3.78 2.33 16.01
C SER A 136 2.41 2.96 15.74
N PRO A 137 1.76 3.57 16.77
CA PRO A 137 0.51 4.30 16.59
C PRO A 137 0.63 5.40 15.53
N ILE A 138 -0.39 5.54 14.68
CA ILE A 138 -0.50 6.65 13.72
C ILE A 138 -1.00 7.89 14.46
N ARG A 139 -0.32 9.02 14.26
CA ARG A 139 -0.62 10.33 14.87
C ARG A 139 -0.77 11.39 13.79
N THR A 140 -1.59 12.39 14.04
CA THR A 140 -1.74 13.56 13.15
C THR A 140 -0.62 14.59 13.32
N ASN A 141 0.18 14.47 14.37
CA ASN A 141 1.27 15.40 14.68
C ASN A 141 2.61 14.67 14.74
N TRP A 142 3.60 15.20 14.04
CA TRP A 142 4.99 14.73 14.03
C TRP A 142 5.61 14.66 15.44
N SER A 143 5.48 15.72 16.25
CA SER A 143 6.11 15.76 17.57
C SER A 143 5.56 14.68 18.49
N GLN A 144 4.26 14.36 18.37
CA GLN A 144 3.64 13.26 19.09
C GLN A 144 4.07 11.89 18.57
N ALA A 145 4.25 11.76 17.25
CA ALA A 145 4.73 10.51 16.64
C ALA A 145 6.20 10.21 17.03
N MET A 146 7.00 11.23 17.31
CA MET A 146 8.41 11.14 17.65
C MET A 146 8.71 11.38 19.13
N ALA A 147 7.69 11.44 20.00
CA ALA A 147 7.87 11.79 21.41
C ALA A 147 8.83 10.85 22.16
N ASP A 148 8.88 9.58 21.75
CA ASP A 148 9.73 8.55 22.37
C ASP A 148 11.17 8.53 21.83
N VAL A 149 11.51 9.45 20.91
CA VAL A 149 12.86 9.56 20.35
C VAL A 149 13.78 10.23 21.38
N PRO A 150 14.88 9.58 21.79
CA PRO A 150 15.83 10.19 22.71
C PRO A 150 16.39 11.50 22.15
N LEU A 151 16.54 12.49 23.02
CA LEU A 151 17.17 13.78 22.68
C LEU A 151 18.58 13.52 22.11
N GLY A 152 18.84 14.05 20.92
CA GLY A 152 20.12 13.90 20.19
C GLY A 152 20.16 12.75 19.18
N HIS A 153 19.11 11.94 19.05
CA HIS A 153 19.02 10.92 18.01
C HIS A 153 18.60 11.56 16.67
N ILE A 154 19.44 11.41 15.64
CA ILE A 154 19.12 11.91 14.29
C ILE A 154 18.19 10.91 13.61
N ILE A 155 16.96 11.35 13.34
CA ILE A 155 16.01 10.64 12.50
C ILE A 155 16.44 10.87 11.06
N ARG A 156 17.13 9.90 10.46
CA ARG A 156 17.45 9.89 9.01
C ARG A 156 16.27 9.38 8.22
#